data_AF-A0A943UG22-F1
#
_entry.id   AF-A0A943UG22-F1
#
_cell.length_a   1.000
_cell.length_b   1.000
_cell.length_c   1.000
_cell.angle_alpha   90.00
_cell.angle_beta   90.00
_cell.angle_gamma   90.00
#
_symmetry.space_group_name_H-M   'P 1'
#
loop_
_entity.id
_entity.type
_entity.pdbx_description
1 polymer ?
#
loop_
_entity_poly.entity_id
_entity_poly.type
_entity_poly.pdbx_seq_one_letter_code
_entity_poly.pdbx_strand_id
1 'polypeptide(L)'
;MEKMMDGGMEMMINSLNNNQSGYHNRNQCISIQCGGEYERNASRPSGRKESREAALTRRIRQLEQRVFALEEMLLKADELQYKTAEEALVAQYGESVDKSLAARIMGVTRSTVYAMLADGRVEAAGGGKRVNVRSIARYLA
;
A
#
# COMPACT_ATOMS: atom_id res chain seq x y z
N MET A 1 -3.85 -73.92 0.44
CA MET A 1 -2.54 -73.26 0.29
C MET A 1 -2.80 -71.77 0.40
N GLU A 2 -2.59 -71.21 1.58
CA GLU A 2 -1.41 -70.39 1.93
C GLU A 2 -1.60 -68.93 1.48
N LYS A 3 -1.86 -68.00 2.42
CA LYS A 3 -0.86 -67.18 3.16
C LYS A 3 -0.24 -66.12 2.21
N MET A 4 -0.18 -64.81 2.43
CA MET A 4 -0.18 -63.89 3.59
C MET A 4 -0.66 -62.51 3.09
N MET A 5 -1.53 -61.76 3.77
CA MET A 5 -1.27 -60.74 4.80
C MET A 5 -0.17 -59.68 4.51
N ASP A 6 -0.64 -58.42 4.55
CA ASP A 6 -0.06 -57.20 5.12
C ASP A 6 0.92 -56.28 4.36
N GLY A 7 0.58 -54.99 4.45
CA GLY A 7 1.41 -53.81 4.15
C GLY A 7 0.70 -52.87 3.17
N GLY A 8 0.07 -51.75 3.52
CA GLY A 8 0.26 -50.89 4.68
C GLY A 8 0.40 -49.44 4.16
N MET A 9 -0.50 -48.58 4.64
CA MET A 9 -0.40 -47.11 4.74
C MET A 9 -0.69 -46.19 3.53
N GLU A 10 -1.61 -45.26 3.83
CA GLU A 10 -1.98 -44.01 3.15
C GLU A 10 -0.79 -43.16 2.69
N MET A 11 -0.99 -42.33 1.65
CA MET A 11 -0.61 -40.90 1.69
C MET A 11 -1.44 -40.10 0.68
N MET A 12 -2.03 -38.99 1.16
CA MET A 12 -2.71 -37.96 0.36
C MET A 12 -1.75 -37.26 -0.61
N ILE A 13 -2.19 -36.93 -1.83
CA ILE A 13 -1.67 -35.77 -2.58
C ILE A 13 -2.84 -35.01 -3.21
N ASN A 14 -3.24 -33.94 -2.54
CA ASN A 14 -3.88 -32.79 -3.18
C ASN A 14 -2.86 -32.16 -4.15
N SER A 15 -3.15 -32.10 -5.44
CA SER A 15 -2.43 -31.24 -6.38
C SER A 15 -3.26 -30.94 -7.63
N LEU A 16 -3.84 -29.74 -7.62
CA LEU A 16 -3.74 -28.75 -8.69
C LEU A 16 -4.24 -29.14 -10.10
N ASN A 17 -5.37 -28.52 -10.45
CA ASN A 17 -5.49 -27.64 -11.63
C ASN A 17 -4.99 -28.20 -12.97
N ASN A 18 -5.91 -28.65 -13.83
CA ASN A 18 -5.66 -28.62 -15.27
C ASN A 18 -6.95 -28.30 -16.04
N ASN A 19 -7.10 -27.01 -16.30
CA ASN A 19 -7.93 -26.45 -17.35
C ASN A 19 -7.73 -27.25 -18.65
N GLN A 20 -8.76 -27.95 -19.11
CA GLN A 20 -8.79 -28.58 -20.42
C GLN A 20 -8.68 -27.50 -21.50
N SER A 21 -7.47 -27.34 -22.04
CA SER A 21 -7.18 -26.44 -23.16
C SER A 21 -7.73 -27.03 -24.47
N GLY A 22 -8.81 -26.44 -24.96
CA GLY A 22 -9.41 -26.75 -26.26
C GLY A 22 -8.59 -26.15 -27.40
N TYR A 23 -7.61 -26.90 -27.93
CA TYR A 23 -7.00 -26.59 -29.21
C TYR A 23 -7.83 -27.22 -30.34
N HIS A 24 -8.64 -26.41 -31.03
CA HIS A 24 -9.37 -26.82 -32.23
C HIS A 24 -8.49 -26.59 -33.46
N ASN A 25 -7.96 -27.67 -34.05
CA ASN A 25 -7.16 -27.63 -35.27
C ASN A 25 -8.09 -27.55 -36.50
N ARG A 26 -8.16 -26.38 -37.15
CA ARG A 26 -8.82 -26.21 -38.47
C ARG A 26 -7.79 -26.14 -39.59
N ASN A 27 -7.15 -27.27 -39.89
CA ASN A 27 -6.44 -27.45 -41.15
C ASN A 27 -7.36 -28.12 -42.17
N GLN A 28 -8.27 -27.35 -42.77
CA GLN A 28 -8.88 -27.72 -44.06
C GLN A 28 -8.46 -26.69 -45.09
N CYS A 29 -7.43 -27.04 -45.86
CA CYS A 29 -7.04 -26.33 -47.06
C CYS A 29 -7.91 -26.87 -48.22
N ILE A 30 -8.82 -26.05 -48.74
CA ILE A 30 -9.41 -26.28 -50.07
C ILE A 30 -9.06 -25.05 -50.90
N SER A 31 -8.06 -25.19 -51.76
CA SER A 31 -7.65 -24.16 -52.72
C SER A 31 -8.30 -24.46 -54.06
N ILE A 32 -9.40 -23.77 -54.39
CA ILE A 32 -9.85 -23.63 -55.78
C ILE A 32 -10.20 -22.15 -55.98
N GLN A 33 -9.28 -21.37 -56.54
CA GLN A 33 -9.62 -20.12 -57.21
C GLN A 33 -8.78 -19.99 -58.48
N CYS A 34 -9.49 -20.13 -59.60
CA CYS A 34 -9.06 -19.73 -60.93
C CYS A 34 -9.05 -18.21 -61.02
N GLY A 35 -7.94 -17.64 -61.50
CA GLY A 35 -7.92 -16.40 -62.27
C GLY A 35 -7.78 -15.07 -61.52
N GLY A 36 -6.77 -14.30 -61.94
CA GLY A 36 -6.87 -12.85 -62.12
C GLY A 36 -6.41 -11.97 -60.96
N GLU A 37 -5.22 -11.40 -61.12
CA GLU A 37 -4.63 -10.36 -60.27
C GLU A 37 -5.45 -9.07 -60.28
N TYR A 38 -5.90 -8.59 -59.12
CA TYR A 38 -5.87 -7.17 -58.77
C TYR A 38 -5.98 -6.99 -57.26
N GLU A 39 -5.01 -6.25 -56.73
CA GLU A 39 -4.82 -5.88 -55.35
C GLU A 39 -6.12 -5.41 -54.68
N ARG A 40 -6.39 -5.95 -53.49
CA ARG A 40 -7.13 -5.19 -52.49
C ARG A 40 -6.40 -5.32 -51.17
N ASN A 41 -5.58 -4.31 -50.89
CA ASN A 41 -5.06 -4.00 -49.57
C ASN A 41 -6.24 -3.98 -48.58
N ALA A 42 -6.50 -5.11 -47.93
CA ALA A 42 -7.43 -5.18 -46.84
C ALA A 42 -6.76 -4.54 -45.62
N SER A 43 -6.86 -3.21 -45.55
CA SER A 43 -6.60 -2.43 -44.33
C SER A 43 -7.38 -3.08 -43.19
N ARG A 44 -6.67 -3.80 -42.31
CA ARG A 44 -7.24 -4.28 -41.04
C ARG A 44 -7.80 -3.07 -40.29
N PRO A 45 -9.02 -3.13 -39.73
CA PRO A 45 -9.63 -1.96 -39.11
C PRO A 45 -8.77 -1.50 -37.92
N SER A 46 -8.25 -0.27 -38.01
CA SER A 46 -7.44 0.43 -37.02
C SER A 46 -8.10 0.56 -35.62
N GLY A 47 -9.42 0.35 -35.53
CA GLY A 47 -10.22 0.60 -34.33
C GLY A 47 -9.88 -0.23 -33.08
N ARG A 48 -9.16 -1.36 -33.20
CA ARG A 48 -8.71 -2.15 -32.02
C ARG A 48 -7.60 -1.45 -31.23
N LYS A 49 -6.76 -0.64 -31.89
CA LYS A 49 -5.70 0.14 -31.21
C LYS A 49 -6.30 1.36 -30.54
N GLU A 50 -7.15 2.10 -31.23
CA GLU A 50 -7.86 3.27 -30.72
C GLU A 50 -8.77 2.92 -29.52
N SER A 51 -9.47 1.77 -29.56
CA SER A 51 -10.28 1.30 -28.41
C SER A 51 -9.43 0.87 -27.21
N ARG A 52 -8.26 0.25 -27.45
CA ARG A 52 -7.31 -0.10 -26.39
C ARG A 52 -6.69 1.15 -25.78
N GLU A 53 -6.30 2.12 -26.59
CA GLU A 53 -5.75 3.40 -26.15
C GLU A 53 -6.80 4.18 -25.34
N ALA A 54 -8.05 4.27 -25.80
CA ALA A 54 -9.13 4.89 -25.04
C ALA A 54 -9.39 4.18 -23.70
N ALA A 55 -9.30 2.85 -23.66
CA ALA A 55 -9.42 2.09 -22.42
C ALA A 55 -8.26 2.37 -21.45
N LEU A 56 -7.03 2.45 -21.96
CA LEU A 56 -5.85 2.80 -21.19
C LEU A 56 -5.94 4.22 -20.63
N THR A 57 -6.35 5.21 -21.42
CA THR A 57 -6.54 6.59 -20.97
C THR A 57 -7.58 6.68 -19.85
N ARG A 58 -8.70 5.97 -19.98
CA ARG A 58 -9.69 5.88 -18.89
C ARG A 58 -9.11 5.24 -17.63
N ARG A 59 -8.31 4.18 -17.80
CA ARG A 59 -7.67 3.50 -16.68
C ARG A 59 -6.63 4.39 -16.00
N ILE A 60 -5.83 5.14 -16.75
CA ILE A 60 -4.86 6.11 -16.22
C ILE A 60 -5.60 7.15 -15.38
N ARG A 61 -6.66 7.76 -15.91
CA ARG A 61 -7.46 8.74 -15.17
C ARG A 61 -8.06 8.17 -13.88
N GLN A 62 -8.57 6.93 -13.92
CA GLN A 62 -9.06 6.26 -12.72
C GLN A 62 -7.95 6.01 -11.70
N LEU A 63 -6.75 5.65 -12.15
CA LEU A 63 -5.61 5.44 -11.27
C LEU A 63 -5.15 6.75 -10.65
N GLU A 64 -5.07 7.84 -11.41
CA GLU A 64 -4.73 9.17 -10.90
C GLU A 64 -5.71 9.62 -9.81
N GLN A 65 -7.02 9.47 -10.04
CA GLN A 65 -8.04 9.77 -9.04
C GLN A 65 -7.91 8.94 -7.76
N ARG A 66 -7.57 7.65 -7.90
CA ARG A 66 -7.36 6.77 -6.76
C ARG A 66 -6.08 7.09 -6.00
N VAL A 67 -5.00 7.45 -6.69
CA VAL A 67 -3.74 7.89 -6.07
C VAL A 67 -3.99 9.15 -5.27
N PHE A 68 -4.67 10.13 -5.85
CA PHE A 68 -5.01 11.37 -5.14
C PHE A 68 -5.83 11.11 -3.87
N ALA A 69 -6.85 10.26 -3.94
CA ALA A 69 -7.65 9.89 -2.77
C ALA A 69 -6.83 9.15 -1.70
N LEU A 70 -5.89 8.29 -2.11
CA LEU A 70 -4.99 7.58 -1.19
C LEU A 70 -4.01 8.54 -0.50
N GLU A 71 -3.46 9.52 -1.22
CA GLU A 71 -2.61 10.56 -0.65
C GLU A 71 -3.36 11.38 0.40
N GLU A 72 -4.60 11.78 0.11
CA GLU A 72 -5.45 12.49 1.06
C GLU A 72 -5.76 11.65 2.31
N MET A 73 -6.06 10.35 2.13
CA MET A 73 -6.28 9.43 3.23
C MET A 73 -5.03 9.22 4.09
N LEU A 74 -3.86 9.12 3.47
CA LEU A 74 -2.59 8.95 4.17
C LEU A 74 -2.29 10.18 5.03
N LEU A 75 -2.47 11.39 4.49
CA LEU A 75 -2.30 12.63 5.23
C LEU A 75 -3.22 12.69 6.47
N LYS A 76 -4.49 12.33 6.30
CA LYS A 76 -5.46 12.27 7.41
C LYS A 76 -5.09 11.22 8.46
N ALA A 77 -4.60 10.06 8.03
CA ALA A 77 -4.17 9.01 8.93
C ALA A 77 -2.96 9.45 9.77
N ASP A 78 -2.00 10.13 9.14
CA ASP A 78 -0.82 10.69 9.80
C ASP A 78 -1.22 11.72 10.86
N GLU A 79 -2.09 12.68 10.50
CA GLU A 79 -2.64 13.65 11.46
C GLU A 79 -3.35 12.99 12.66
N LEU A 80 -4.11 11.93 12.41
CA LEU A 80 -4.77 11.18 13.47
C LEU A 80 -3.76 10.47 14.37
N GLN A 81 -2.67 9.93 13.82
CA GLN A 81 -1.62 9.31 14.62
C GLN A 81 -0.92 10.31 15.54
N TYR A 82 -0.56 11.51 15.06
CA TYR A 82 0.00 12.56 15.91
C TYR A 82 -0.95 12.96 17.03
N LYS A 83 -2.24 13.19 16.74
CA LYS A 83 -3.25 13.54 17.76
C LYS A 83 -3.40 12.43 18.80
N THR A 84 -3.43 11.17 18.36
CA THR A 84 -3.50 10.02 19.26
C THR A 84 -2.29 9.94 20.18
N ALA A 85 -1.08 10.20 19.65
CA ALA A 85 0.15 10.21 20.44
C ALA A 85 0.20 11.38 21.44
N GLU A 86 -0.23 12.58 21.03
CA GLU A 86 -0.39 13.73 21.92
C GLU A 86 -1.35 13.41 23.08
N GLU A 87 -2.53 12.87 22.77
CA GLU A 87 -3.54 12.51 23.77
C GLU A 87 -3.06 11.41 24.71
N ALA A 88 -2.36 10.39 24.21
CA ALA A 88 -1.81 9.32 25.05
C ALA A 88 -0.78 9.84 26.06
N LEU A 89 0.13 10.72 25.62
CA LEU A 89 1.12 11.34 26.51
C LEU A 89 0.47 12.29 27.53
N VAL A 90 -0.52 13.08 27.11
CA VAL A 90 -1.27 13.97 28.01
C VAL A 90 -2.09 13.17 29.03
N ALA A 91 -2.68 12.04 28.64
CA ALA A 91 -3.39 11.16 29.57
C ALA A 91 -2.46 10.56 30.64
N GLN A 92 -1.20 10.27 30.28
CA GLN A 92 -0.22 9.68 31.20
C GLN A 92 0.43 10.70 32.15
N TYR A 93 0.78 11.89 31.66
CA TYR A 93 1.59 12.87 32.39
C TYR A 93 0.90 14.21 32.68
N GLY A 94 -0.29 14.42 32.14
CA GLY A 94 -1.04 15.68 32.19
C GLY A 94 -0.65 16.67 31.09
N GLU A 95 -1.24 17.88 31.12
CA GLU A 95 -1.04 18.92 30.11
C GLU A 95 0.38 19.53 30.11
N SER A 96 1.04 19.55 31.28
CA SER A 96 2.38 20.09 31.40
C SER A 96 3.19 19.38 32.47
N VAL A 97 4.50 19.29 32.26
CA VAL A 97 5.44 18.61 33.16
C VAL A 97 6.58 19.53 33.58
N ASP A 98 7.24 19.22 34.69
CA ASP A 98 8.48 19.87 35.07
C ASP A 98 9.62 19.45 34.11
N LYS A 99 10.65 20.29 34.02
CA LYS A 99 11.77 20.11 33.07
C LYS A 99 12.55 18.81 33.31
N SER A 100 12.56 18.31 34.54
CA SER A 100 13.23 17.05 34.88
C SER A 100 12.42 15.84 34.42
N LEU A 101 11.09 15.87 34.56
CA LEU A 101 10.22 14.82 34.02
C LEU A 101 10.21 14.85 32.48
N ALA A 102 10.16 16.02 31.86
CA ALA A 102 10.30 16.15 30.40
C ALA A 102 11.58 15.48 29.89
N ALA A 103 12.71 15.73 30.56
CA ALA A 103 14.00 15.11 30.23
C ALA A 103 13.94 13.57 30.28
N ARG A 104 13.27 13.01 31.30
CA ARG A 104 13.06 11.55 31.42
C ARG A 104 12.17 10.99 30.31
N ILE A 105 11.07 11.65 30.00
CA ILE A 105 10.15 11.23 28.93
C ILE A 105 10.88 11.18 27.57
N MET A 106 11.73 12.19 27.31
CA MET A 106 12.45 12.33 26.05
C MET A 106 13.78 11.55 25.99
N GLY A 107 14.23 10.96 27.10
CA GLY A 107 15.53 10.28 27.18
C GLY A 107 16.74 11.21 27.01
N VAL A 108 16.60 12.50 27.34
CA VAL A 108 17.66 13.51 27.22
C VAL A 108 18.05 14.08 28.58
N THR A 109 19.14 14.86 28.62
CA THR A 109 19.50 15.60 29.83
C THR A 109 18.60 16.83 30.02
N ARG A 110 18.50 17.29 31.27
CA ARG A 110 17.74 18.51 31.59
C ARG A 110 18.30 19.74 30.88
N SER A 111 19.61 19.84 30.68
CA SER A 111 20.23 20.94 29.93
C SER A 111 19.80 20.96 28.47
N THR A 112 19.66 19.79 27.84
CA THR A 112 19.10 19.69 26.49
C THR A 112 17.68 20.22 26.43
N VAL A 113 16.82 19.91 27.41
CA VAL A 113 15.46 20.47 27.48
C VAL A 113 15.48 21.99 27.55
N TYR A 114 16.39 22.60 28.31
CA TYR A 114 16.54 24.06 28.33
C TYR A 114 16.95 24.64 26.97
N ALA A 115 17.89 24.00 26.27
CA ALA A 115 18.29 24.41 24.92
C ALA A 115 17.13 24.27 23.92
N MET A 116 16.37 23.18 23.99
CA MET A 116 15.21 22.96 23.12
C MET A 116 14.08 23.95 23.37
N LEU A 117 13.87 24.38 24.62
CA LEU A 117 12.94 25.47 24.95
C LEU A 117 13.43 26.81 24.39
N ALA A 118 14.73 27.07 24.42
CA ALA A 118 15.31 28.31 23.87
C ALA A 118 15.22 28.36 22.34
N ASP A 119 15.45 27.23 21.68
CA ASP A 119 15.39 27.10 20.22
C ASP A 119 13.95 26.90 19.68
N GLY A 120 12.96 26.75 20.56
CA GLY A 120 11.55 26.57 20.18
C GLY A 120 11.16 25.17 19.70
N ARG A 121 12.03 24.16 19.90
CA ARG A 121 11.75 22.76 19.53
C ARG A 121 10.71 22.10 20.44
N VAL A 122 10.60 22.57 21.68
CA VAL A 122 9.51 22.21 22.60
C VAL A 122 8.97 23.50 23.23
N GLU A 123 7.70 23.48 23.61
CA GLU A 123 7.00 24.66 24.07
C GLU A 123 7.02 24.77 25.60
N ALA A 124 7.18 25.99 26.08
CA ALA A 124 7.03 26.29 27.49
C ALA A 124 5.55 26.35 27.89
N ALA A 125 5.25 25.90 29.11
CA ALA A 125 3.94 25.98 29.73
C ALA A 125 4.04 26.62 31.12
N GLY A 126 2.90 27.06 31.67
CA GLY A 126 2.82 27.62 33.03
C GLY A 126 3.78 28.80 33.26
N GLY A 127 3.80 29.75 32.33
CA GLY A 127 4.64 30.96 32.42
C GLY A 127 6.15 30.70 32.33
N GLY A 128 6.59 29.69 31.57
CA GLY A 128 8.03 29.41 31.36
C GLY A 128 8.64 28.40 32.35
N LYS A 129 7.88 27.99 33.37
CA LYS A 129 8.37 27.09 34.42
C LYS A 129 8.27 25.62 34.04
N ARG A 130 7.28 25.25 33.23
CA ARG A 130 6.96 23.88 32.81
C ARG A 130 7.14 23.69 31.30
N VAL A 131 7.04 22.45 30.84
CA VAL A 131 7.08 22.07 29.43
C VAL A 131 5.71 21.54 29.02
N ASN A 132 5.22 21.93 27.85
CA ASN A 132 3.97 21.44 27.27
C ASN A 132 4.15 19.99 26.79
N VAL A 133 3.33 19.07 27.29
CA VAL A 133 3.44 17.64 26.94
C VAL A 133 3.07 17.37 25.48
N ARG A 134 2.13 18.11 24.90
CA ARG A 134 1.81 17.98 23.47
C ARG A 134 3.02 18.30 22.58
N SER A 135 3.78 19.34 22.94
CA SER A 135 5.01 19.69 22.20
C SER A 135 6.10 18.62 22.33
N ILE A 136 6.14 17.87 23.43
CA ILE A 136 7.04 16.72 23.60
C ILE A 136 6.59 15.59 22.67
N ALA A 137 5.30 15.29 22.61
CA ALA A 137 4.77 14.25 21.73
C ALA A 137 5.08 14.54 20.25
N ARG A 138 4.89 15.80 19.81
CA ARG A 138 5.26 16.24 18.45
C ARG A 138 6.74 16.12 18.14
N TYR A 139 7.60 16.25 19.15
CA TYR A 139 9.04 16.11 18.97
C TYR A 139 9.48 14.64 18.85
N LEU A 140 8.74 13.71 19.46
CA LEU A 140 9.08 12.29 19.51
C LEU A 140 8.51 11.46 18.34
N ALA A 141 7.52 12.00 17.64
CA ALA A 141 6.93 11.40 16.46
C ALA A 141 7.77 11.69 15.21
#